data_AF-A0A7W4EPS7-F1
#
_entry.id   AF-A0A7W4EPS7-F1
#
_cell.length_a   1.000
_cell.length_b   1.000
_cell.length_c   1.000
_cell.angle_alpha   90.00
_cell.angle_beta   90.00
_cell.angle_gamma   90.00
#
_symmetry.space_group_name_H-M   'P 1'
#
loop_
_entity.id
_entity.type
_entity.pdbx_description
1 polymer ?
#
loop_
_entity_poly.entity_id
_entity_poly.type
_entity_poly.pdbx_seq_one_letter_code
_entity_poly.pdbx_strand_id
1 'polypeptide(L)'
;MSISYCNVPGSGKMANNLLLHIPHASLHLPRDFWRDVTVDRKIIEHNLRFMADYKVDELARDIDWHKVIARYSRLYCDVERFQNDADEPMARLGMGAVYTHLPGGVQYRQVMPERREEIIRRAYGPHHVQLNKLSQKIVAQYGSCMMIDLHSYSDDLVRKLFGYTENLPDICLGYDAEWFSESDTLRLKSYIEKLGYSCALNYPYAGALVPGFLS
;
A
#
# COMPACT_ATOMS: atom_id res chain seq x y z
N MET A 1 -25.53 -22.66 -28.63
CA MET A 1 -25.60 -21.71 -27.50
C MET A 1 -24.49 -20.70 -27.69
N SER A 2 -24.86 -19.47 -28.04
CA SER A 2 -23.93 -18.39 -28.35
C SER A 2 -23.39 -17.81 -27.04
N ILE A 3 -22.07 -17.90 -26.84
CA ILE A 3 -21.38 -17.22 -25.75
C ILE A 3 -21.43 -15.72 -26.08
N SER A 4 -22.16 -14.96 -25.28
CA SER A 4 -22.19 -13.51 -25.37
C SER A 4 -20.86 -12.99 -24.84
N TYR A 5 -20.00 -12.50 -25.72
CA TYR A 5 -18.80 -11.77 -25.34
C TYR A 5 -19.23 -10.52 -24.59
N CYS A 6 -18.89 -10.42 -23.30
CA CYS A 6 -18.95 -9.16 -22.58
C CYS A 6 -18.06 -8.17 -23.34
N ASN A 7 -18.67 -7.14 -23.92
CA ASN A 7 -17.96 -6.04 -24.56
C ASN A 7 -16.96 -5.45 -23.54
N VAL A 8 -15.68 -5.71 -23.75
CA VAL A 8 -14.61 -4.88 -23.19
C VAL A 8 -14.75 -3.51 -23.86
N PRO A 9 -14.93 -2.41 -23.11
CA PRO A 9 -15.02 -1.09 -23.72
C PRO A 9 -13.81 -0.84 -24.63
N GLY A 10 -14.08 -0.54 -25.89
CA GLY A 10 -13.06 -0.24 -26.88
C GLY A 10 -12.15 0.90 -26.43
N SER A 11 -10.86 0.76 -26.73
CA SER A 11 -9.79 1.77 -26.73
C SER A 11 -10.15 3.20 -26.28
N GLY A 12 -9.49 3.66 -25.21
CA GLY A 12 -8.95 5.03 -25.20
C GLY A 12 -9.69 6.11 -24.41
N LYS A 13 -10.44 5.79 -23.35
CA LYS A 13 -10.72 6.78 -22.31
C LYS A 13 -9.99 6.36 -21.05
N MET A 14 -9.00 7.17 -20.66
CA MET A 14 -8.53 7.27 -19.27
C MET A 14 -9.76 7.08 -18.36
N ALA A 15 -9.68 6.14 -17.43
CA ALA A 15 -10.66 6.05 -16.36
C ALA A 15 -10.40 7.24 -15.43
N ASN A 16 -10.95 8.38 -15.83
CA ASN A 16 -10.55 9.71 -15.42
C ASN A 16 -10.73 9.99 -13.92
N ASN A 17 -11.62 9.23 -13.26
CA ASN A 17 -11.86 9.30 -11.84
C ASN A 17 -11.10 8.24 -11.02
N LEU A 18 -10.19 7.49 -11.64
CA LEU A 18 -9.42 6.43 -10.98
C LEU A 18 -8.02 6.91 -10.58
N LEU A 19 -7.62 6.54 -9.38
CA LEU A 19 -6.32 6.84 -8.78
C LEU A 19 -5.67 5.56 -8.27
N LEU A 20 -4.46 5.26 -8.74
CA LEU A 20 -3.62 4.21 -8.18
C LEU A 20 -2.71 4.80 -7.11
N HIS A 21 -2.74 4.22 -5.91
CA HIS A 21 -1.76 4.47 -4.87
C HIS A 21 -0.82 3.27 -4.78
N ILE A 22 0.50 3.51 -4.85
CA ILE A 22 1.54 2.46 -4.81
C ILE A 22 2.55 2.83 -3.71
N PRO A 23 2.32 2.39 -2.47
CA PRO A 23 3.03 2.88 -1.29
C PRO A 23 4.36 2.19 -1.01
N HIS A 24 4.56 0.95 -1.47
CA HIS A 24 5.62 0.09 -0.94
C HIS A 24 6.54 -0.54 -1.99
N ALA A 25 6.42 -0.12 -3.26
CA ALA A 25 7.27 -0.64 -4.34
C ALA A 25 8.72 -0.12 -4.31
N SER A 26 8.96 1.07 -3.74
CA SER A 26 10.28 1.69 -3.76
C SER A 26 11.28 0.98 -2.85
N LEU A 27 12.48 0.70 -3.37
CA LEU A 27 13.64 0.23 -2.59
C LEU A 27 14.57 1.39 -2.17
N HIS A 28 14.19 2.64 -2.45
CA HIS A 28 15.09 3.77 -2.25
C HIS A 28 15.20 4.12 -0.76
N LEU A 29 16.44 4.09 -0.26
CA LEU A 29 16.82 4.64 1.04
C LEU A 29 17.63 5.92 0.84
N PRO A 30 17.27 7.03 1.50
CA PRO A 30 18.06 8.26 1.43
C PRO A 30 19.37 8.11 2.21
N ARG A 31 20.38 8.95 1.91
CA ARG A 31 21.72 8.82 2.52
C ARG A 31 21.71 8.89 4.05
N ASP A 32 20.82 9.69 4.61
CA ASP A 32 20.67 9.90 6.05
C ASP A 32 19.93 8.76 6.77
N PHE A 33 19.38 7.78 6.04
CA PHE A 33 18.88 6.52 6.63
C PHE A 33 19.98 5.81 7.42
N TRP A 34 21.21 5.77 6.91
CA TRP A 34 22.30 5.03 7.54
C TRP A 34 22.81 5.63 8.86
N ARG A 35 22.33 6.82 9.25
CA ARG A 35 22.74 7.49 10.50
C ARG A 35 22.17 6.83 11.75
N ASP A 36 21.03 6.16 11.62
CA ASP A 36 20.30 5.55 12.73
C ASP A 36 20.24 4.02 12.64
N VAL A 37 20.89 3.39 11.64
CA VAL A 37 20.95 1.93 11.47
C VAL A 37 21.94 1.31 12.45
N THR A 38 21.51 0.25 13.13
CA THR A 38 22.27 -0.46 14.18
C THR A 38 22.69 -1.87 13.80
N VAL A 39 22.38 -2.31 12.58
CA VAL A 39 22.64 -3.66 12.08
C VAL A 39 23.49 -3.65 10.82
N ASP A 40 24.01 -4.82 10.46
CA ASP A 40 24.76 -4.99 9.22
C ASP A 40 23.94 -4.59 7.99
N ARG A 41 24.60 -3.91 7.06
CA ARG A 41 24.03 -3.51 5.77
C ARG A 41 23.36 -4.67 5.01
N LYS A 42 23.89 -5.88 5.11
CA LYS A 42 23.32 -7.08 4.47
C LYS A 42 21.90 -7.40 4.99
N ILE A 43 21.64 -7.15 6.27
CA ILE A 43 20.31 -7.35 6.87
C ILE A 43 19.32 -6.36 6.25
N ILE A 44 19.73 -5.10 6.06
CA ILE A 44 18.91 -4.08 5.40
C ILE A 44 18.64 -4.46 3.93
N GLU A 45 19.67 -4.85 3.18
CA GLU A 45 19.53 -5.19 1.76
C GLU A 45 18.62 -6.40 1.53
N HIS A 46 18.65 -7.39 2.42
CA HIS A 46 17.70 -8.50 2.40
C HIS A 46 16.27 -8.01 2.68
N ASN A 47 16.09 -7.24 3.75
CA ASN A 47 14.76 -6.80 4.18
C ASN A 47 14.14 -5.75 3.24
N LEU A 48 14.95 -4.97 2.53
CA LEU A 48 14.46 -4.04 1.51
C LEU A 48 13.58 -4.74 0.48
N ARG A 49 14.02 -5.91 -0.01
CA ARG A 49 13.23 -6.69 -0.97
C ARG A 49 12.13 -7.48 -0.29
N PHE A 50 12.43 -8.09 0.86
CA PHE A 50 11.46 -8.92 1.59
C PHE A 50 10.21 -8.14 2.02
N MET A 51 10.37 -6.86 2.37
CA MET A 51 9.31 -5.98 2.84
C MET A 51 8.64 -5.17 1.74
N ALA A 52 9.23 -5.12 0.55
CA ALA A 52 8.70 -4.32 -0.53
C ALA A 52 7.59 -5.05 -1.27
N ASP A 53 6.67 -4.25 -1.77
CA ASP A 53 5.67 -4.65 -2.74
C ASP A 53 6.34 -4.66 -4.12
N TYR A 54 7.30 -5.58 -4.23
CA TYR A 54 8.37 -5.48 -5.22
C TYR A 54 7.79 -5.60 -6.63
N LYS A 55 8.08 -4.58 -7.45
CA LYS A 55 7.62 -4.45 -8.85
C LYS A 55 6.12 -4.24 -9.04
N VAL A 56 5.38 -3.88 -8.00
CA VAL A 56 3.97 -3.46 -8.16
C VAL A 56 3.84 -2.23 -9.07
N ASP A 57 4.82 -1.32 -9.02
CA ASP A 57 4.94 -0.19 -9.94
C ASP A 57 5.17 -0.62 -11.40
N GLU A 58 5.90 -1.71 -11.63
CA GLU A 58 6.04 -2.30 -12.96
C GLU A 58 4.74 -2.94 -13.45
N LEU A 59 4.00 -3.62 -12.58
CA LEU A 59 2.68 -4.19 -12.90
C LEU A 59 1.68 -3.11 -13.33
N ALA A 60 1.75 -1.94 -12.70
CA ALA A 60 0.87 -0.81 -13.00
C ALA A 60 1.40 0.11 -14.12
N ARG A 61 2.57 -0.16 -14.69
CA ARG A 61 3.29 0.76 -15.60
C ARG A 61 2.41 1.23 -16.76
N ASP A 62 1.76 0.29 -17.43
CA ASP A 62 0.99 0.54 -18.66
C ASP A 62 -0.50 0.87 -18.39
N ILE A 63 -0.90 0.97 -17.11
CA ILE A 63 -2.25 1.39 -16.74
C ILE A 63 -2.33 2.91 -16.84
N ASP A 64 -3.08 3.44 -17.80
CA ASP A 64 -3.19 4.89 -18.03
C ASP A 64 -4.18 5.56 -17.05
N TRP A 65 -3.87 5.54 -15.76
CA TRP A 65 -4.62 6.20 -14.68
C TRP A 65 -3.74 7.19 -13.92
N HIS A 66 -4.36 8.05 -13.12
CA HIS A 66 -3.63 8.86 -12.14
C HIS A 66 -2.87 7.95 -11.16
N LYS A 67 -1.63 8.30 -10.80
CA LYS A 67 -0.81 7.50 -9.88
C LYS A 67 -0.13 8.37 -8.83
N VAL A 68 -0.06 7.86 -7.60
CA VAL A 68 0.81 8.36 -6.53
C VAL A 68 1.65 7.20 -6.05
N ILE A 69 2.97 7.33 -6.19
CA ILE A 69 3.93 6.26 -5.86
C ILE A 69 4.85 6.80 -4.77
N ALA A 70 5.01 6.04 -3.69
CA ALA A 70 5.89 6.45 -2.61
C ALA A 70 7.34 6.50 -3.09
N ARG A 71 8.03 7.57 -2.71
CA ARG A 71 9.42 7.80 -3.12
C ARG A 71 10.40 6.88 -2.41
N TYR A 72 10.15 6.56 -1.15
CA TYR A 72 11.09 5.86 -0.28
C TYR A 72 10.56 4.49 0.10
N SER A 73 11.47 3.58 0.44
CA SER A 73 11.10 2.29 1.02
C SER A 73 10.38 2.48 2.35
N ARG A 74 9.42 1.58 2.62
CA ARG A 74 8.72 1.49 3.91
C ARG A 74 9.65 1.27 5.12
N LEU A 75 10.86 0.73 4.88
CA LEU A 75 11.89 0.67 5.93
C LEU A 75 12.39 2.07 6.34
N TYR A 76 12.35 3.06 5.46
CA TYR A 76 12.66 4.43 5.87
C TYR A 76 11.44 5.10 6.52
N CYS A 77 10.32 5.07 5.80
CA CYS A 77 9.05 5.65 6.21
C CYS A 77 7.90 4.89 5.54
N ASP A 78 7.00 4.34 6.34
CA ASP A 78 5.78 3.68 5.85
C ASP A 78 4.65 4.70 5.81
N VAL A 79 4.21 5.05 4.59
CA VAL A 79 3.17 6.05 4.33
C VAL A 79 1.75 5.52 4.54
N GLU A 80 1.59 4.26 4.97
CA GLU A 80 0.28 3.68 5.24
C GLU A 80 -0.01 3.44 6.71
N ARG A 81 0.95 3.77 7.55
CA ARG A 81 0.76 3.76 8.99
C ARG A 81 0.18 5.09 9.44
N PHE A 82 -0.57 5.10 10.54
CA PHE A 82 -1.01 6.37 11.10
C PHE A 82 0.20 7.19 11.55
N GLN A 83 0.15 8.50 11.28
CA GLN A 83 1.23 9.43 11.64
C GLN A 83 1.47 9.47 13.14
N ASN A 84 0.42 9.32 13.95
CA ASN A 84 0.51 9.29 15.40
C ASN A 84 0.65 7.85 15.90
N ASP A 85 1.75 7.56 16.61
CA ASP A 85 2.02 6.21 17.12
C ASP A 85 0.98 5.74 18.15
N ALA A 86 0.26 6.66 18.80
CA ALA A 86 -0.83 6.30 19.71
C ALA A 86 -2.02 5.66 18.98
N ASP A 87 -2.22 6.03 17.71
CA ASP A 87 -3.32 5.57 16.85
C ASP A 87 -2.91 4.39 15.96
N GLU A 88 -1.61 4.07 15.89
CA GLU A 88 -1.05 2.99 15.06
C GLU A 88 -0.72 1.74 15.90
N PRO A 89 -1.51 0.64 15.81
CA PRO A 89 -1.26 -0.57 16.59
C PRO A 89 0.15 -1.16 16.38
N MET A 90 0.69 -1.09 15.15
CA MET A 90 2.00 -1.64 14.84
C MET A 90 3.16 -0.78 15.36
N ALA A 91 2.91 0.45 15.80
CA ALA A 91 3.95 1.31 16.38
C ALA A 91 4.54 0.71 17.66
N ARG A 92 3.72 -0.01 18.45
CA ARG A 92 4.17 -0.74 19.65
C ARG A 92 5.15 -1.88 19.34
N LEU A 93 5.11 -2.39 18.12
CA LEU A 93 6.04 -3.40 17.60
C LEU A 93 7.22 -2.77 16.86
N GLY A 94 7.35 -1.44 16.90
CA GLY A 94 8.39 -0.70 16.18
C GLY A 94 8.16 -0.62 14.67
N MET A 95 6.92 -0.81 14.22
CA MET A 95 6.51 -0.80 12.81
C MET A 95 5.42 0.26 12.54
N GLY A 96 5.57 1.45 13.13
CA GLY A 96 4.70 2.63 12.88
C GLY A 96 5.10 3.39 11.61
N ALA A 97 4.75 4.67 11.44
CA ALA A 97 5.13 5.44 10.25
C ALA A 97 6.66 5.54 10.02
N VAL A 98 7.45 5.39 11.09
CA VAL A 98 8.90 5.27 11.03
C VAL A 98 9.32 3.96 11.68
N TYR A 99 9.72 2.97 10.87
CA TYR A 99 10.09 1.65 11.37
C TYR A 99 11.41 1.71 12.14
N THR A 100 11.42 1.06 13.31
CA THR A 100 12.62 0.80 14.12
C THR A 100 12.93 -0.69 14.21
N HIS A 101 11.94 -1.55 13.95
CA HIS A 101 12.04 -2.99 14.00
C HIS A 101 11.65 -3.63 12.66
N LEU A 102 12.26 -4.76 12.36
CA LEU A 102 11.90 -5.65 11.25
C LEU A 102 10.82 -6.65 11.72
N PRO A 103 10.11 -7.31 10.79
CA PRO A 103 9.26 -8.45 11.16
C PRO A 103 10.06 -9.48 11.96
N GLY A 104 9.48 -9.95 13.07
CA GLY A 104 10.16 -10.82 14.03
C GLY A 104 10.91 -10.09 15.14
N GLY A 105 10.84 -8.75 15.21
CA GLY A 105 11.26 -7.97 16.37
C GLY A 105 12.75 -7.60 16.41
N VAL A 106 13.49 -7.79 15.32
CA VAL A 106 14.89 -7.34 15.24
C VAL A 106 14.91 -5.81 15.14
N GLN A 107 15.39 -5.13 16.18
CA GLN A 107 15.64 -3.69 16.12
C GLN A 107 16.79 -3.40 15.15
N TYR A 108 16.50 -2.67 14.08
CA TYR A 108 17.47 -2.35 13.04
C TYR A 108 17.82 -0.86 12.99
N ARG A 109 17.04 -0.02 13.68
CA ARG A 109 17.29 1.41 13.82
C ARG A 109 17.07 1.91 15.24
N GLN A 110 17.84 2.92 15.63
CA GLN A 110 17.64 3.71 16.85
C GLN A 110 17.25 5.14 16.47
N VAL A 111 15.94 5.41 16.47
CA VAL A 111 15.37 6.69 16.05
C VAL A 111 14.93 7.50 17.26
N MET A 112 15.53 8.67 17.47
CA MET A 112 15.09 9.63 18.50
C MET A 112 13.85 10.42 18.02
N PRO A 113 13.04 10.97 18.93
CA PRO A 113 11.83 11.73 18.57
C PRO A 113 12.06 12.83 17.53
N GLU A 114 13.14 13.60 17.64
CA GLU A 114 13.45 14.68 16.70
C GLU A 114 13.74 14.14 15.29
N ARG A 115 14.40 12.97 15.22
CA ARG A 115 14.68 12.30 13.96
C ARG A 115 13.40 11.73 13.34
N ARG A 116 12.49 11.20 14.15
CA ARG A 116 11.17 10.75 13.71
C ARG A 116 10.40 11.89 13.05
N GLU A 117 10.30 13.04 13.72
CA GLU A 117 9.61 14.22 13.17
C GLU A 117 10.28 14.76 11.90
N GLU A 118 11.61 14.69 11.81
CA GLU A 118 12.32 15.03 10.58
C GLU A 118 11.90 14.12 9.40
N ILE A 119 11.80 12.81 9.63
CA ILE A 119 11.39 11.83 8.63
C ILE A 119 9.93 12.08 8.21
N ILE A 120 9.03 12.29 9.17
CA ILE A 120 7.63 12.61 8.90
C ILE A 120 7.52 13.84 7.99
N ARG A 121 8.23 14.92 8.33
CA ARG A 121 8.22 16.16 7.53
C ARG A 121 8.81 15.97 6.12
N ARG A 122 9.79 15.09 5.94
CA ARG A 122 10.54 14.93 4.67
C ARG A 122 9.98 13.85 3.74
N ALA A 123 9.28 12.86 4.27
CA ALA A 123 8.79 11.71 3.51
C ALA A 123 7.26 11.56 3.63
N TYR A 124 6.75 11.40 4.85
CA TYR A 124 5.33 11.14 5.10
C TYR A 124 4.43 12.29 4.64
N GLY A 125 4.65 13.50 5.19
CA GLY A 125 3.83 14.67 4.91
C GLY A 125 3.74 15.02 3.42
N PRO A 126 4.87 15.14 2.70
CA PRO A 126 4.85 15.42 1.26
C PRO A 126 4.08 14.37 0.45
N HIS A 127 4.16 13.09 0.82
CA HIS A 127 3.42 12.01 0.16
C HIS A 127 1.90 12.18 0.33
N HIS A 128 1.42 12.37 1.57
CA HIS A 128 -0.01 12.57 1.82
C HIS A 128 -0.53 13.90 1.24
N VAL A 129 0.28 14.96 1.22
CA VAL A 129 -0.09 16.23 0.53
C VAL A 129 -0.30 15.98 -0.97
N GLN A 130 0.59 15.21 -1.60
CA GLN A 130 0.44 14.85 -3.02
C GLN A 130 -0.81 13.99 -3.25
N LEU A 131 -1.02 12.97 -2.42
CA LEU A 131 -2.18 12.07 -2.50
C LEU A 131 -3.49 12.84 -2.37
N ASN A 132 -3.60 13.67 -1.34
CA ASN A 132 -4.78 14.47 -1.05
C ASN A 132 -5.04 15.50 -2.16
N LYS A 133 -4.01 16.22 -2.62
CA LYS A 133 -4.16 17.21 -3.69
C LYS A 133 -4.65 16.57 -4.99
N LEU A 134 -4.14 15.39 -5.35
CA LEU A 134 -4.52 14.73 -6.59
C LEU A 134 -5.94 14.18 -6.52
N SER A 135 -6.29 13.48 -5.45
CA SER A 135 -7.65 12.95 -5.25
C SER A 135 -8.70 14.08 -5.13
N GLN A 136 -8.40 15.18 -4.43
CA GLN A 136 -9.25 16.39 -4.43
C GLN A 136 -9.46 16.95 -5.83
N LYS A 137 -8.40 17.03 -6.64
CA LYS A 137 -8.50 17.49 -8.04
C LYS A 137 -9.40 16.56 -8.86
N ILE A 138 -9.28 15.25 -8.68
CA ILE A 138 -10.11 14.25 -9.37
C ILE A 138 -11.58 14.41 -8.96
N VAL A 139 -11.87 14.51 -7.65
CA VAL A 139 -13.23 14.75 -7.13
C VAL A 139 -13.81 16.05 -7.68
N ALA A 140 -13.05 17.15 -7.66
CA ALA A 140 -13.50 18.45 -8.15
C ALA A 140 -13.83 18.43 -9.65
N GLN A 141 -13.13 17.60 -10.44
CA GLN A 141 -13.30 17.52 -11.89
C GLN A 141 -14.38 16.51 -12.32
N TYR A 142 -14.53 15.39 -11.59
CA TYR A 142 -15.36 14.26 -12.02
C TYR A 142 -16.46 13.88 -11.03
N GLY A 143 -16.56 14.56 -9.89
CA GLY A 143 -17.57 14.33 -8.85
C GLY A 143 -17.26 13.17 -7.89
N SER A 144 -16.30 12.31 -8.24
CA SER A 144 -15.84 11.19 -7.40
C SER A 144 -14.37 10.86 -7.70
N CYS A 145 -13.73 10.13 -6.79
CA CYS A 145 -12.41 9.54 -7.00
C CYS A 145 -12.44 8.12 -6.42
N MET A 146 -12.30 7.11 -7.28
CA MET A 146 -12.12 5.72 -6.82
C MET A 146 -10.63 5.44 -6.77
N MET A 147 -10.14 5.19 -5.56
CA MET A 147 -8.74 4.86 -5.34
C MET A 147 -8.57 3.34 -5.29
N ILE A 148 -7.56 2.83 -5.98
CA ILE A 148 -7.06 1.48 -5.79
C ILE A 148 -5.71 1.62 -5.07
N ASP A 149 -5.71 1.14 -3.83
CA ASP A 149 -4.53 1.04 -3.00
C ASP A 149 -3.81 -0.27 -3.33
N LEU A 150 -2.77 -0.19 -4.14
CA LEU A 150 -2.21 -1.33 -4.84
C LEU A 150 -0.98 -1.89 -4.14
N HIS A 151 -1.12 -3.15 -3.75
CA HIS A 151 -0.15 -3.91 -2.96
C HIS A 151 0.17 -5.27 -3.59
N SER A 152 1.24 -5.88 -3.10
CA SER A 152 1.54 -7.30 -3.27
C SER A 152 2.05 -7.86 -1.95
N TYR A 153 1.72 -9.11 -1.63
CA TYR A 153 2.23 -9.77 -0.44
C TYR A 153 2.91 -11.09 -0.79
N SER A 154 3.74 -11.57 0.13
CA SER A 154 4.31 -12.92 0.08
C SER A 154 3.80 -13.75 1.24
N ASP A 155 3.62 -15.04 1.00
CA ASP A 155 3.25 -16.01 2.03
C ASP A 155 4.17 -15.94 3.25
N ASP A 156 5.48 -15.80 3.02
CA ASP A 156 6.47 -15.72 4.09
C ASP A 156 6.32 -14.47 4.94
N LEU A 157 6.02 -13.31 4.33
CA LEU A 157 5.81 -12.07 5.07
C LEU A 157 4.52 -12.16 5.90
N VAL A 158 3.43 -12.65 5.29
CA VAL A 158 2.14 -12.84 5.96
C VAL A 158 2.30 -13.82 7.14
N ARG A 159 3.00 -14.95 6.94
CA ARG A 159 3.33 -15.91 7.99
C ARG A 159 4.12 -15.26 9.13
N LYS A 160 5.13 -14.44 8.84
CA LYS A 160 5.93 -13.76 9.87
C LYS A 160 5.16 -12.68 10.63
N LEU A 161 4.24 -11.98 9.98
CA LEU A 161 3.49 -10.89 10.61
C LEU A 161 2.28 -11.38 11.41
N PHE A 162 1.54 -12.36 10.88
CA PHE A 162 0.24 -12.76 11.43
C PHE A 162 0.18 -14.21 11.90
N GLY A 163 1.19 -15.02 11.57
CA GLY A 163 1.21 -16.44 11.93
C GLY A 163 0.22 -17.31 11.14
N TYR A 164 -0.42 -16.78 10.08
CA TYR A 164 -1.34 -17.55 9.24
C TYR A 164 -0.62 -18.69 8.53
N THR A 165 -1.14 -19.91 8.67
CA THR A 165 -0.54 -21.12 8.08
C THR A 165 -1.37 -21.69 6.93
N GLU A 166 -2.57 -21.16 6.72
CA GLU A 166 -3.52 -21.56 5.68
C GLU A 166 -3.07 -21.11 4.29
N ASN A 167 -3.74 -21.64 3.25
CA ASN A 167 -3.53 -21.22 1.88
C ASN A 167 -4.03 -19.78 1.71
N LEU A 168 -3.12 -18.87 1.35
CA LEU A 168 -3.48 -17.49 1.04
C LEU A 168 -4.14 -17.42 -0.33
N PRO A 169 -5.11 -16.51 -0.53
CA PRO A 169 -5.67 -16.27 -1.86
C PRO A 169 -4.61 -15.67 -2.78
N ASP A 170 -4.80 -15.77 -4.09
CA ASP A 170 -3.99 -15.06 -5.07
C ASP A 170 -4.23 -13.55 -4.98
N ILE A 171 -5.48 -13.14 -4.71
CA ILE A 171 -5.88 -11.74 -4.57
C ILE A 171 -6.66 -11.50 -3.28
N CYS A 172 -6.14 -10.62 -2.43
CA CYS A 172 -6.85 -10.03 -1.31
C CYS A 172 -7.55 -8.74 -1.76
N LEU A 173 -8.88 -8.64 -1.61
CA LEU A 173 -9.61 -7.39 -1.77
C LEU A 173 -9.87 -6.77 -0.39
N GLY A 174 -8.97 -5.88 0.01
CA GLY A 174 -9.15 -5.02 1.17
C GLY A 174 -10.18 -3.93 0.89
N TYR A 175 -11.21 -3.81 1.72
CA TYR A 175 -12.22 -2.76 1.59
C TYR A 175 -12.91 -2.46 2.92
N ASP A 176 -13.54 -1.30 2.99
CA ASP A 176 -14.44 -0.91 4.07
C ASP A 176 -15.80 -0.52 3.48
N ALA A 177 -16.87 -1.02 4.09
CA ALA A 177 -18.25 -0.81 3.64
C ALA A 177 -18.71 0.65 3.76
N GLU A 178 -18.01 1.48 4.55
CA GLU A 178 -18.22 2.92 4.61
C GLU A 178 -17.88 3.60 3.26
N TRP A 179 -16.88 3.09 2.55
CA TRP A 179 -16.31 3.74 1.37
C TRP A 179 -16.63 3.01 0.06
N PHE A 180 -16.85 1.69 0.12
CA PHE A 180 -17.10 0.88 -1.07
C PHE A 180 -18.17 -0.18 -0.82
N SER A 181 -19.18 -0.25 -1.70
CA SER A 181 -20.37 -1.07 -1.46
C SER A 181 -20.04 -2.56 -1.46
N GLU A 182 -20.58 -3.32 -0.50
CA GLU A 182 -20.42 -4.77 -0.44
C GLU A 182 -20.87 -5.44 -1.74
N SER A 183 -21.94 -4.92 -2.38
CA SER A 183 -22.44 -5.45 -3.64
C SER A 183 -21.43 -5.31 -4.79
N ASP A 184 -20.68 -4.21 -4.86
CA ASP A 184 -19.66 -3.99 -5.87
C ASP A 184 -18.39 -4.78 -5.55
N THR A 185 -18.02 -4.90 -4.27
CA THR A 185 -16.94 -5.78 -3.83
C THR A 185 -17.19 -7.23 -4.25
N LEU A 186 -18.41 -7.75 -4.04
CA LEU A 186 -18.78 -9.11 -4.45
C LEU A 186 -18.76 -9.29 -5.97
N ARG A 187 -19.11 -8.25 -6.75
CA ARG A 187 -18.99 -8.26 -8.21
C ARG A 187 -17.53 -8.35 -8.64
N LEU A 188 -16.64 -7.56 -8.04
CA LEU A 188 -15.20 -7.59 -8.32
C LEU A 188 -14.60 -8.95 -7.96
N LYS A 189 -14.89 -9.48 -6.78
CA LYS A 189 -14.48 -10.82 -6.37
C LYS A 189 -14.94 -11.88 -7.37
N SER A 190 -16.22 -11.86 -7.75
CA SER A 190 -16.77 -12.81 -8.74
C SER A 190 -16.09 -12.69 -10.11
N TYR A 191 -15.72 -11.48 -10.52
CA TYR A 191 -15.00 -11.26 -11.76
C TYR A 191 -13.58 -11.84 -11.71
N ILE A 192 -12.85 -11.61 -10.61
CA ILE A 192 -11.51 -12.14 -10.38
C ILE A 192 -11.52 -13.68 -10.37
N GLU A 193 -12.49 -14.30 -9.71
CA GLU A 193 -12.61 -15.77 -9.68
C GLU A 193 -12.94 -16.36 -11.04
N LYS A 194 -13.71 -15.65 -11.87
CA LYS A 194 -13.95 -16.06 -13.26
C LYS A 194 -12.70 -15.99 -14.13
N LEU A 195 -11.71 -15.17 -13.77
CA LEU A 195 -10.40 -15.14 -14.42
C LEU A 195 -9.49 -16.30 -13.96
N GLY A 196 -9.92 -17.10 -12.97
CA GLY A 196 -9.19 -18.26 -12.49
C GLY A 196 -8.33 -18.03 -11.24
N TYR A 197 -8.41 -16.85 -10.63
CA TYR A 197 -7.68 -16.53 -9.39
C TYR A 197 -8.54 -16.81 -8.16
N SER A 198 -7.94 -17.33 -7.10
CA SER A 198 -8.56 -17.34 -5.79
C SER A 198 -8.61 -15.91 -5.22
N CYS A 199 -9.74 -15.52 -4.64
CA CYS A 199 -9.94 -14.18 -4.12
C CYS A 199 -10.66 -14.19 -2.78
N ALA A 200 -10.10 -13.53 -1.77
CA ALA A 200 -10.75 -13.34 -0.48
C ALA A 200 -10.98 -11.85 -0.20
N LEU A 201 -12.04 -11.55 0.54
CA LEU A 201 -12.32 -10.21 1.03
C LEU A 201 -11.64 -10.04 2.38
N ASN A 202 -10.92 -8.93 2.56
CA ASN A 202 -10.28 -8.58 3.84
C ASN A 202 -9.42 -9.71 4.46
N TYR A 203 -8.73 -10.51 3.63
CA TYR A 203 -7.84 -11.58 4.08
C TYR A 203 -6.68 -11.80 3.09
N PRO A 204 -5.40 -11.79 3.54
CA PRO A 204 -4.96 -11.67 4.94
C PRO A 204 -4.91 -10.23 5.46
N TYR A 205 -5.14 -9.23 4.61
CA TYR A 205 -5.15 -7.81 4.97
C TYR A 205 -6.57 -7.26 4.85
N ALA A 206 -6.93 -6.29 5.70
CA ALA A 206 -8.25 -5.66 5.70
C ALA A 206 -8.16 -4.15 5.53
N GLY A 207 -9.16 -3.58 4.86
CA GLY A 207 -9.23 -2.14 4.57
C GLY A 207 -8.25 -1.67 3.50
N ALA A 208 -8.20 -0.36 3.31
CA ALA A 208 -7.31 0.36 2.40
C ALA A 208 -7.08 1.78 2.95
N LEU A 209 -5.98 2.43 2.53
CA LEU A 209 -5.77 3.83 2.88
C LEU A 209 -6.95 4.69 2.39
N VAL A 210 -7.42 5.64 3.21
CA VAL A 210 -8.39 6.67 2.80
C VAL A 210 -7.69 8.03 2.83
N PRO A 211 -7.73 8.84 1.76
CA PRO A 211 -7.13 10.17 1.77
C PRO A 211 -7.74 11.09 2.84
N GLY A 212 -6.88 11.71 3.66
CA GLY A 212 -7.26 12.43 4.88
C GLY A 212 -7.90 13.81 4.73
N PHE A 213 -8.54 14.11 3.59
CA PHE A 213 -9.42 15.29 3.45
C PHE A 213 -10.91 14.91 3.41
N LEU A 214 -11.21 13.62 3.51
CA LEU A 214 -12.56 13.08 3.60
C LEU A 214 -13.03 12.93 5.06
N SER A 215 -12.21 13.35 6.04
CA SER A 215 -12.48 13.40 7.48
C SER A 215 -12.71 14.83 7.98
#